data_AF-A0A081PKK9-F1
#
_entry.id   AF-A0A081PKK9-F1
#
_cell.length_a   1.000
_cell.length_b   1.000
_cell.length_c   1.000
_cell.angle_alpha   90.00
_cell.angle_beta   90.00
_cell.angle_gamma   90.00
#
_symmetry.space_group_name_H-M   'P 1'
#
loop_
_entity.id
_entity.type
_entity.pdbx_description
1 polymer ?
#
loop_
_entity_poly.entity_id
_entity_poly.type
_entity_poly.pdbx_seq_one_letter_code
_entity_poly.pdbx_strand_id
1 'polypeptide(L)'
;MTTIKITTEKPEVAALLIDIMIEVERAEAKHPIWPTCHIKQIAIIAEEAGELIREGNLIDEGTGTFAQARKEAIETAATCIRFLTRIKQTEEDFNQPAITDYFNDPSFFMKSGLTEGGSDE
;
A
#
# COMPACT_ATOMS: atom_id res chain seq x y z
N MET A 1 17.02 -15.57 -5.39
CA MET A 1 15.97 -16.61 -5.29
C MET A 1 16.00 -17.16 -3.88
N THR A 2 14.89 -17.00 -3.16
CA THR A 2 14.74 -17.42 -1.75
C THR A 2 13.80 -18.61 -1.69
N THR A 3 14.11 -19.61 -0.87
CA THR A 3 13.25 -20.79 -0.68
C THR A 3 12.57 -20.73 0.69
N ILE A 4 11.25 -20.87 0.70
CA ILE A 4 10.44 -20.96 1.93
C ILE A 4 9.93 -22.39 2.07
N LYS A 5 10.10 -22.98 3.26
CA LYS A 5 9.51 -24.28 3.63
C LYS A 5 8.40 -24.03 4.64
N ILE A 6 7.17 -24.44 4.34
CA ILE A 6 6.00 -24.27 5.21
C ILE A 6 5.60 -25.64 5.73
N THR A 7 5.49 -25.77 7.05
CA THR A 7 4.87 -26.92 7.73
C THR A 7 3.61 -26.41 8.41
N THR A 8 2.45 -26.95 8.04
CA THR A 8 1.15 -26.50 8.53
C THR A 8 0.17 -27.65 8.52
N GLU A 9 -0.79 -27.62 9.46
CA GLU A 9 -1.98 -28.49 9.44
C GLU A 9 -3.09 -27.93 8.55
N LYS A 10 -2.91 -26.69 8.05
CA LYS A 10 -3.85 -25.94 7.21
C LYS A 10 -3.26 -25.66 5.82
N PRO A 11 -3.27 -26.64 4.91
CA PRO A 11 -2.66 -26.49 3.58
C PRO A 11 -3.31 -25.37 2.75
N GLU A 12 -4.59 -25.08 2.97
CA GLU A 12 -5.32 -23.99 2.31
C GLU A 12 -4.73 -22.62 2.64
N VAL A 13 -4.25 -22.41 3.88
CA VAL A 13 -3.58 -21.17 4.28
C VAL A 13 -2.22 -21.06 3.60
N ALA A 14 -1.48 -22.17 3.47
CA ALA A 14 -0.20 -22.15 2.75
C ALA A 14 -0.39 -21.77 1.27
N ALA A 15 -1.44 -22.27 0.61
CA ALA A 15 -1.78 -21.86 -0.75
C ALA A 15 -2.09 -20.35 -0.85
N LEU A 16 -2.85 -19.80 0.10
CA LEU A 16 -3.15 -18.37 0.15
C LEU A 16 -1.89 -17.51 0.32
N LEU A 17 -0.92 -17.95 1.15
CA LEU A 17 0.35 -17.25 1.30
C LEU A 17 1.14 -17.22 -0.02
N ILE A 18 1.10 -18.29 -0.81
CA ILE A 18 1.73 -18.35 -2.13
C ILE A 18 1.04 -17.37 -3.09
N ASP A 19 -0.29 -17.36 -3.13
CA ASP A 19 -1.07 -16.41 -3.96
C ASP A 19 -0.71 -14.95 -3.61
N ILE A 20 -0.62 -14.63 -2.32
CA ILE A 20 -0.23 -13.29 -1.84
C ILE A 20 1.19 -12.96 -2.26
N MET A 21 2.15 -13.89 -2.18
CA MET A 21 3.53 -13.65 -2.62
C MET A 21 3.62 -13.38 -4.13
N ILE A 22 2.90 -14.15 -4.95
CA ILE A 22 2.81 -13.92 -6.40
C ILE A 22 2.24 -12.53 -6.66
N GLU A 23 1.22 -12.13 -5.90
CA GLU A 23 0.62 -10.82 -6.05
C GLU A 23 1.56 -9.68 -5.63
N VAL A 24 2.37 -9.86 -4.59
CA VAL A 24 3.43 -8.89 -4.22
C VAL A 24 4.39 -8.68 -5.39
N GLU A 25 4.89 -9.76 -6.01
CA GLU A 25 5.81 -9.66 -7.16
C GLU A 25 5.14 -8.94 -8.35
N ARG A 26 3.87 -9.27 -8.64
CA ARG A 26 3.09 -8.62 -9.69
C ARG A 26 2.89 -7.13 -9.43
N ALA A 27 2.49 -6.77 -8.21
CA ALA A 27 2.22 -5.39 -7.82
C ALA A 27 3.50 -4.54 -7.81
N GLU A 28 4.64 -5.11 -7.42
CA GLU A 28 5.95 -4.44 -7.51
C GLU A 28 6.41 -4.23 -8.95
N ALA A 29 6.17 -5.20 -9.84
CA ALA A 29 6.46 -5.05 -11.25
C ALA A 29 5.56 -3.99 -11.92
N LYS A 30 4.27 -3.95 -11.56
CA LYS A 30 3.29 -3.00 -12.10
C LYS A 30 3.47 -1.58 -11.55
N HIS A 31 3.81 -1.46 -10.27
CA HIS A 31 3.95 -0.20 -9.54
C HIS A 31 5.32 -0.14 -8.84
N PRO A 32 6.43 0.05 -9.58
CA PRO A 32 7.78 -0.05 -9.04
C PRO A 32 8.14 1.08 -8.07
N ILE A 33 7.52 2.25 -8.21
CA ILE A 33 7.74 3.42 -7.35
C ILE A 33 6.78 3.33 -6.16
N TRP A 34 7.33 3.26 -4.96
CA TRP A 34 6.56 3.33 -3.72
C TRP A 34 6.69 4.72 -3.09
N PRO A 35 5.59 5.34 -2.60
CA PRO A 35 5.67 6.67 -2.03
C PRO A 35 6.50 6.69 -0.75
N THR A 36 7.18 7.82 -0.48
CA THR A 36 7.94 8.04 0.76
C THR A 36 7.08 8.61 1.88
N CYS A 37 6.00 9.31 1.56
CA CYS A 37 5.06 9.88 2.52
C CYS A 37 4.20 8.75 3.14
N HIS A 38 4.30 8.57 4.46
CA HIS A 38 3.60 7.52 5.20
C HIS A 38 2.08 7.58 5.02
N ILE A 39 1.48 8.77 4.98
CA ILE A 39 0.04 8.92 4.71
C ILE A 39 -0.30 8.39 3.32
N LYS A 40 0.51 8.69 2.29
CA LYS A 40 0.30 8.15 0.94
C LYS A 40 0.47 6.63 0.90
N GLN A 41 1.42 6.08 1.65
CA GLN A 41 1.59 4.63 1.74
C GLN A 41 0.37 3.94 2.37
N ILE A 42 -0.15 4.49 3.48
CA ILE A 42 -1.35 3.99 4.16
C ILE A 42 -2.58 4.16 3.26
N ALA A 43 -2.67 5.26 2.52
CA ALA A 43 -3.77 5.51 1.59
C ALA A 43 -3.86 4.43 0.49
N ILE A 44 -2.74 3.90 0.00
CA ILE A 44 -2.75 2.79 -0.97
C ILE A 44 -3.37 1.53 -0.36
N ILE A 45 -3.10 1.22 0.93
CA ILE A 45 -3.78 0.10 1.61
C ILE A 45 -5.29 0.34 1.66
N ALA A 46 -5.70 1.57 1.99
CA ALA A 46 -7.10 1.93 2.08
C ALA A 46 -7.81 1.87 0.71
N GLU A 47 -7.12 2.18 -0.38
CA GLU A 47 -7.62 2.05 -1.76
C GLU A 47 -8.00 0.60 -2.07
N GLU A 48 -7.07 -0.35 -1.85
CA GLU A 48 -7.32 -1.79 -2.07
C GLU A 48 -8.44 -2.33 -1.17
N ALA A 49 -8.47 -1.92 0.10
CA ALA A 49 -9.56 -2.28 1.00
C ALA A 49 -10.91 -1.70 0.55
N GLY A 50 -10.91 -0.51 -0.05
CA GLY A 50 -12.08 0.11 -0.66
C GLY A 50 -12.57 -0.67 -1.89
N GLU A 51 -11.66 -1.20 -2.71
CA GLU A 51 -12.00 -2.09 -3.82
C GLU A 51 -12.64 -3.40 -3.33
N LEU A 52 -12.12 -3.99 -2.25
CA LEU A 52 -12.74 -5.15 -1.62
C LEU A 52 -14.17 -4.84 -1.11
N ILE A 53 -14.38 -3.68 -0.49
CA ILE A 53 -15.72 -3.24 -0.06
C ILE A 53 -16.64 -3.09 -1.28
N ARG A 54 -16.14 -2.49 -2.37
CA ARG A 54 -16.89 -2.34 -3.62
C ARG A 54 -17.34 -3.71 -4.16
N GLU A 55 -16.46 -4.70 -4.21
CA GLU A 55 -16.83 -6.06 -4.63
C GLU A 55 -17.85 -6.71 -3.70
N GLY A 56 -17.76 -6.46 -2.39
CA GLY A 56 -18.79 -6.87 -1.42
C GLY A 56 -20.16 -6.29 -1.74
N ASN A 57 -20.25 -4.99 -2.03
CA ASN A 57 -21.50 -4.34 -2.43
C ASN A 57 -22.05 -4.92 -3.74
N LEU A 58 -21.19 -5.17 -4.74
CA LEU A 58 -21.62 -5.75 -6.01
C LEU A 58 -22.19 -7.17 -5.83
N ILE A 59 -21.63 -7.97 -4.91
CA ILE A 59 -22.18 -9.28 -4.55
C ILE A 59 -23.59 -9.13 -3.96
N ASP A 60 -23.78 -8.19 -3.03
CA ASP A 60 -25.09 -7.93 -2.41
C ASP A 60 -26.13 -7.41 -3.43
N GLU A 61 -25.68 -6.66 -4.44
CA GLU A 61 -26.49 -6.20 -5.58
C GLU A 61 -26.75 -7.31 -6.62
N GLY A 62 -26.13 -8.49 -6.48
CA GLY A 62 -26.28 -9.61 -7.40
C GLY A 62 -25.53 -9.47 -8.73
N THR A 63 -24.58 -8.52 -8.82
CA THR A 63 -23.78 -8.25 -10.02
C THR A 63 -22.30 -8.61 -9.88
N GLY A 64 -21.83 -8.83 -8.65
CA GLY A 64 -20.45 -9.19 -8.31
C GLY A 64 -20.22 -10.68 -8.10
N THR A 65 -18.96 -11.06 -7.86
CA THR A 65 -18.58 -12.45 -7.64
C THR A 65 -17.62 -12.59 -6.45
N PHE A 66 -17.75 -13.69 -5.68
CA PHE A 66 -16.78 -14.03 -4.64
C PHE A 66 -15.36 -14.24 -5.16
N ALA A 67 -15.20 -14.58 -6.46
CA ALA A 67 -13.90 -14.69 -7.09
C ALA A 67 -13.19 -13.32 -7.18
N GLN A 68 -13.92 -12.26 -7.54
CA GLN A 68 -13.40 -10.90 -7.54
C GLN A 68 -13.11 -10.42 -6.12
N ALA A 69 -14.04 -10.61 -5.17
CA ALA A 69 -13.77 -10.27 -3.76
C ALA A 69 -12.53 -11.00 -3.21
N ARG A 70 -12.32 -12.28 -3.57
CA ARG A 70 -11.10 -13.01 -3.21
C ARG A 70 -9.85 -12.38 -3.81
N LYS A 71 -9.90 -11.95 -5.07
CA LYS A 71 -8.78 -11.26 -5.74
C LYS A 71 -8.44 -9.96 -5.02
N GLU A 72 -9.42 -9.10 -4.74
CA GLU A 72 -9.19 -7.82 -4.06
C GLU A 72 -8.66 -8.02 -2.63
N ALA A 73 -9.09 -9.08 -1.94
CA ALA A 73 -8.54 -9.44 -0.63
C ALA A 73 -7.05 -9.85 -0.70
N ILE A 74 -6.63 -10.54 -1.77
CA ILE A 74 -5.24 -10.91 -2.00
C ILE A 74 -4.41 -9.68 -2.37
N GLU A 75 -4.91 -8.80 -3.23
CA GLU A 75 -4.28 -7.52 -3.58
C GLU A 75 -4.11 -6.63 -2.34
N THR A 76 -5.14 -6.53 -1.49
CA THR A 76 -5.08 -5.83 -0.19
C THR A 76 -3.98 -6.42 0.72
N ALA A 77 -3.90 -7.75 0.84
CA ALA A 77 -2.89 -8.41 1.66
C ALA A 77 -1.47 -8.19 1.10
N ALA A 78 -1.29 -8.25 -0.21
CA ALA A 78 -0.02 -7.98 -0.87
C ALA A 78 0.43 -6.53 -0.65
N THR A 79 -0.50 -5.57 -0.75
CA THR A 79 -0.24 -4.16 -0.48
C THR A 79 0.15 -3.93 0.98
N CYS A 80 -0.45 -4.64 1.94
CA CYS A 80 0.01 -4.63 3.34
C CYS A 80 1.47 -5.11 3.47
N ILE A 81 1.85 -6.19 2.78
CA ILE A 81 3.25 -6.69 2.80
C ILE A 81 4.20 -5.65 2.19
N ARG A 82 3.83 -5.04 1.06
CA ARG A 82 4.62 -3.98 0.42
C ARG A 82 4.81 -2.78 1.34
N PHE A 83 3.79 -2.42 2.12
CA PHE A 83 3.91 -1.41 3.16
C PHE A 83 4.87 -1.85 4.28
N LEU A 84 4.68 -3.04 4.86
CA LEU A 84 5.50 -3.54 5.98
C LEU A 84 6.99 -3.66 5.62
N THR A 85 7.30 -3.96 4.37
CA THR A 85 8.69 -4.02 3.88
C THR A 85 9.34 -2.65 3.67
N ARG A 86 8.56 -1.56 3.72
CA ARG A 86 9.00 -0.20 3.37
C ARG A 86 8.72 0.83 4.45
N ILE A 87 7.87 0.52 5.43
CA ILE A 87 7.63 1.38 6.58
C ILE A 87 8.94 1.49 7.40
N LYS A 88 9.31 2.72 7.71
CA LYS A 88 10.46 3.02 8.57
C LYS A 88 10.12 2.70 10.03
N GLN A 89 11.10 2.17 10.76
CA GLN A 89 10.88 1.57 12.09
C GLN A 89 11.07 2.55 13.26
N THR A 90 11.65 3.74 13.03
CA THR A 90 11.99 4.72 14.09
C THR A 90 11.45 6.12 13.80
N GLU A 91 11.19 6.93 14.84
CA GLU A 91 10.74 8.33 14.69
C GLU A 91 11.75 9.23 13.94
N GLU A 92 13.05 8.95 14.07
CA GLU A 92 14.15 9.67 13.40
C GLU A 92 14.12 9.52 11.87
N ASP A 93 13.49 8.45 11.39
CA ASP A 93 13.31 8.21 9.97
C ASP A 93 12.17 9.05 9.33
N PHE A 94 11.36 9.72 10.14
CA PHE A 94 10.23 10.55 9.73
C PHE A 94 10.58 12.05 9.73
N ASN A 95 11.74 12.43 9.19
CA ASN A 95 11.99 13.83 8.84
C ASN A 95 11.26 14.19 7.52
N GLN A 96 9.93 14.22 7.57
CA GLN A 96 9.18 15.18 6.76
C GLN A 96 8.99 16.41 7.63
N PRO A 97 9.18 17.64 7.10
CA PRO A 97 8.68 18.83 7.75
C PRO A 97 7.23 18.56 8.11
N ALA A 98 6.93 18.59 9.40
CA ALA A 98 5.61 18.23 9.84
C ALA A 98 4.63 19.17 9.13
N ILE A 99 3.44 18.68 8.77
CA ILE A 99 2.33 19.55 8.36
C ILE A 99 2.15 20.69 9.39
N THR A 100 2.50 20.44 10.65
CA THR A 100 2.64 21.40 11.74
C THR A 100 3.59 22.56 11.43
N ASP A 101 4.77 22.30 10.84
CA ASP A 101 5.75 23.33 10.45
C ASP A 101 5.24 24.17 9.27
N TYR A 102 4.48 23.57 8.35
CA TYR A 102 3.80 24.31 7.27
C TYR A 102 2.76 25.30 7.80
N PHE A 103 1.91 24.85 8.74
CA PHE A 103 0.89 25.73 9.31
C PHE A 103 1.47 26.75 10.31
N ASN A 104 2.63 26.48 10.91
CA ASN A 104 3.28 27.38 11.86
C ASN A 104 4.25 28.39 11.21
N ASP A 105 4.94 28.01 10.13
CA ASP A 105 5.79 28.92 9.34
C ASP A 105 5.67 28.61 7.83
N PRO A 106 4.76 29.30 7.11
CA PRO A 106 4.61 29.15 5.67
C PRO A 106 5.89 29.42 4.85
N SER A 107 6.90 30.09 5.43
CA SER A 107 8.20 30.32 4.78
C SER A 107 9.13 29.10 4.79
N PHE A 108 8.71 27.99 5.41
CA PHE A 108 9.48 26.74 5.48
C PHE A 108 9.91 26.24 4.09
N PHE A 109 9.06 26.36 3.07
CA PHE A 109 9.39 25.97 1.69
C PHE A 109 10.50 26.84 1.08
N MET A 110 10.54 28.15 1.38
CA MET A 110 11.62 29.03 0.92
C MET A 110 12.97 28.71 1.58
N LYS A 111 12.97 28.19 2.81
CA LYS A 111 14.20 27.87 3.58
C LYS A 111 14.74 26.46 3.32
N SER A 112 13.86 25.51 2.98
CA SER A 112 14.22 24.09 2.77
C SER A 112 14.74 23.76 1.37
N GLY A 113 14.76 24.73 0.45
CA GLY A 113 15.27 24.54 -0.91
C GLY A 113 14.39 23.66 -1.81
N LEU A 114 13.20 23.27 -1.34
CA LEU A 114 12.18 22.60 -2.12
C LEU A 114 11.35 23.68 -2.83
N THR A 115 11.80 24.10 -4.01
CA THR A 115 11.03 25.04 -4.84
C THR A 115 9.71 24.41 -5.23
N GLU A 116 8.61 25.15 -5.07
CA GLU A 116 7.32 24.81 -5.65
C GLU A 116 7.55 24.47 -7.13
N GLY A 117 7.10 23.29 -7.56
CA GLY A 117 7.13 22.92 -8.96
C GLY A 117 6.34 23.97 -9.73
N GLY A 118 7.07 24.80 -10.49
CA GLY A 118 6.48 25.77 -11.38
C GLY A 118 5.50 25.07 -12.29
N SER A 119 4.26 25.54 -12.29
CA SER A 119 3.36 25.37 -13.40
C SER A 119 3.93 26.15 -14.57
N ASP A 120 4.71 25.49 -15.42
CA ASP A 120 5.00 26.01 -16.74
C ASP A 120 3.70 25.88 -17.55
N GLU A 121 3.13 27.05 -17.84
CA GLU A 121 2.07 27.30 -18.83
C GLU A 121 2.45 26.79 -20.24
#